data_AF-A0A353WE59-F1
#
_entry.id   AF-A0A353WE59-F1
#
_cell.length_a   1.000
_cell.length_b   1.000
_cell.length_c   1.000
_cell.angle_alpha   90.00
_cell.angle_beta   90.00
_cell.angle_gamma   90.00
#
_symmetry.space_group_name_H-M   'P 1'
#
loop_
_entity.id
_entity.type
_entity.pdbx_description
1 polymer ?
#
loop_
_entity_poly.entity_id
_entity_poly.type
_entity_poly.pdbx_seq_one_letter_code
_entity_poly.pdbx_strand_id
1 'polypeptide(L)' 'MLNQNKIWLILRLGLGFIYLWAFLDKLFGLGFSTEVGKSWLNGVSPTAGFLKFSTHGPLAGLYQALTGSGLVDWLFMLG' A
#
# COMPACT_ATOMS: atom_id res chain seq x y z
N MET A 1 1.70 -25.65 -24.62
CA MET A 1 0.50 -24.89 -24.23
C MET A 1 0.42 -24.88 -22.70
N LEU A 2 0.29 -23.72 -22.07
CA LEU A 2 0.12 -23.62 -20.61
C LEU A 2 -1.27 -24.16 -20.24
N ASN A 3 -1.37 -25.01 -19.21
CA ASN A 3 -2.66 -25.49 -18.73
C ASN A 3 -3.33 -24.44 -17.82
N GLN A 4 -4.64 -24.55 -17.62
CA GLN A 4 -5.42 -23.61 -16.81
C GLN A 4 -4.85 -23.45 -15.39
N ASN A 5 -4.43 -24.55 -14.74
CA ASN A 5 -3.88 -24.52 -13.39
C ASN A 5 -2.57 -23.73 -13.29
N LYS A 6 -1.69 -23.84 -14.29
CA LYS A 6 -0.43 -23.09 -14.38
C LYS A 6 -0.71 -21.61 -14.57
N ILE A 7 -1.71 -21.24 -15.38
CA ILE A 7 -2.12 -19.84 -15.54
C ILE A 7 -2.58 -19.25 -14.21
N TRP A 8 -3.45 -19.95 -13.46
CA TRP A 8 -3.90 -19.51 -12.14
C TRP A 8 -2.76 -19.38 -11.13
N LEU A 9 -1.82 -20.32 -11.15
CA LEU A 9 -0.67 -20.30 -10.25
C LEU A 9 0.22 -19.09 -10.54
N ILE A 10 0.52 -18.82 -11.81
CA ILE A 10 1.31 -17.65 -12.23
C ILE A 10 0.60 -16.35 -11.84
N LEU A 11 -0.71 -16.24 -12.06
CA LEU A 11 -1.48 -15.05 -11.70
C LEU A 11 -1.46 -14.78 -10.19
N ARG A 12 -1.64 -15.82 -9.36
CA ARG A 12 -1.59 -15.67 -7.90
C ARG A 12 -0.22 -15.21 -7.41
N LEU A 13 0.85 -15.81 -7.94
CA LEU A 13 2.21 -15.40 -7.60
C LEU A 13 2.53 -14.00 -8.09
N GLY A 14 2.09 -13.64 -9.30
CA GLY A 14 2.27 -12.30 -9.87
C GLY A 14 1.56 -11.22 -9.04
N LEU A 15 0.29 -11.44 -8.69
CA LEU A 15 -0.45 -10.53 -7.81
C LEU A 15 0.21 -10.41 -6.43
N GLY A 16 0.57 -11.54 -5.81
CA GLY A 16 1.28 -11.53 -4.53
C GLY A 16 2.60 -10.76 -4.60
N PHE A 17 3.35 -10.91 -5.70
CA PHE A 17 4.59 -10.18 -5.93
C PHE A 17 4.38 -8.67 -6.09
N ILE A 18 3.30 -8.24 -6.76
CA ILE A 18 2.94 -6.81 -6.89
C ILE A 18 2.69 -6.20 -5.51
N TYR A 19 1.90 -6.87 -4.66
CA TYR A 19 1.63 -6.39 -3.29
C TYR A 19 2.89 -6.42 -2.41
N LEU A 20 3.70 -7.47 -2.51
CA LEU A 20 4.98 -7.55 -1.80
C LEU A 20 5.91 -6.40 -2.20
N TRP A 21 6.00 -6.10 -3.49
CA TRP A 21 6.82 -4.99 -3.98
C TRP A 21 6.30 -3.64 -3.47
N ALA A 22 4.99 -3.42 -3.51
CA ALA A 22 4.37 -2.21 -2.96
C ALA A 22 4.65 -2.04 -1.45
N PHE A 23 4.61 -3.14 -0.69
CA PHE A 23 5.01 -3.15 0.72
C PHE A 23 6.47 -2.76 0.91
N LEU A 24 7.40 -3.38 0.17
CA LEU A 24 8.84 -3.09 0.27
C LEU A 24 9.15 -1.63 -0.11
N ASP A 25 8.53 -1.13 -1.18
CA ASP A 25 8.69 0.26 -1.60
C ASP A 25 8.21 1.24 -0.53
N LYS A 26 7.06 0.98 0.12
CA LYS A 26 6.56 1.82 1.23
C LYS A 26 7.40 1.69 2.50
N LEU A 27 7.88 0.49 2.80
CA LEU A 27 8.68 0.23 3.99
C LEU A 27 10.04 0.94 3.93
N PHE A 28 10.73 0.87 2.79
CA PHE A 28 12.09 1.39 2.62
C PHE A 28 12.17 2.73 1.87
N GLY A 29 11.15 3.11 1.10
CA GLY A 29 11.17 4.32 0.26
C GLY A 29 12.08 4.15 -0.95
N LEU A 30 11.86 3.09 -1.74
CA LEU A 30 12.75 2.68 -2.84
C LEU A 30 12.64 3.58 -4.09
N GLY A 31 11.72 4.56 -4.10
CA GLY A 31 11.59 5.51 -5.19
C GLY A 31 10.68 5.06 -6.34
N PHE A 32 9.96 3.93 -6.20
CA PHE A 32 9.05 3.48 -7.27
C PHE A 32 7.71 4.21 -7.22
N SER A 33 7.00 4.11 -6.10
CA SER A 33 5.79 4.89 -5.82
C SER A 33 5.94 5.76 -4.58
N THR A 34 6.84 5.37 -3.69
CA THR A 34 7.20 6.07 -2.48
C THR A 34 8.46 6.88 -2.73
N GLU A 35 8.36 8.20 -2.63
CA GLU A 35 9.51 9.11 -2.80
C GLU A 35 10.67 8.71 -1.87
N VAL A 36 11.90 8.87 -2.36
CA VAL A 36 13.11 8.56 -1.60
C VAL A 36 13.12 9.38 -0.31
N GLY A 37 13.32 8.72 0.83
CA GLY A 37 13.30 9.36 2.15
C GLY A 37 11.89 9.53 2.76
N LYS A 38 10.81 9.19 2.04
CA LYS A 38 9.42 9.19 2.54
C LYS A 38 8.93 7.80 2.93
N SER A 39 9.81 6.97 3.49
CA SER A 39 9.49 5.59 3.88
C SER A 39 8.74 5.51 5.21
N TRP A 40 8.09 4.38 5.44
CA TRP A 40 7.45 4.10 6.72
C TRP A 40 8.46 4.04 7.87
N LEU A 41 9.66 3.49 7.62
CA LEU A 41 10.76 3.49 8.59
C LEU A 41 11.23 4.90 8.97
N ASN A 42 11.03 5.89 8.09
CA ASN A 42 11.32 7.30 8.37
C ASN A 42 10.17 8.01 9.09
N GLY A 43 9.17 7.27 9.59
CA GLY A 43 8.02 7.80 10.31
C GLY A 43 6.93 8.41 9.41
N VAL A 44 7.00 8.20 8.09
CA VAL A 44 5.97 8.68 7.17
C VAL A 44 4.82 7.66 7.11
N SER A 45 3.59 8.14 7.31
CA SER A 45 2.39 7.29 7.27
C SER A 45 2.17 6.73 5.85
N PRO A 46 2.12 5.39 5.66
CA PRO A 46 1.88 4.77 4.36
C PRO A 46 0.47 5.01 3.81
N THR A 47 -0.49 5.34 4.68
CA THR A 47 -1.90 5.59 4.32
C THR A 47 -2.22 7.05 4.01
N ALA A 48 -1.34 7.98 4.39
CA ALA A 48 -1.58 9.42 4.22
C ALA A 48 -1.87 9.82 2.78
N GLY A 49 -1.21 9.19 1.80
CA GLY A 49 -1.52 9.36 0.37
C GLY A 49 -3.01 9.17 0.06
N PHE A 50 -3.56 8.06 0.54
CA PHE A 50 -4.93 7.64 0.24
C PHE A 50 -5.97 8.36 1.09
N LEU A 51 -5.76 8.40 2.41
CA LEU A 51 -6.75 8.92 3.35
C LEU A 51 -6.83 10.45 3.33
N LYS A 52 -5.70 11.13 3.10
CA LYS A 52 -5.65 12.60 3.10
C LYS A 52 -5.94 13.22 1.73
N PHE A 53 -5.45 12.61 0.65
CA PHE A 53 -5.46 13.25 -0.67
C PHE A 53 -6.41 12.61 -1.68
N SER A 54 -6.86 11.37 -1.47
CA SER A 54 -7.79 10.69 -2.40
C SER A 54 -9.25 10.69 -1.95
N THR A 55 -9.57 11.16 -0.75
CA THR A 55 -10.92 11.12 -0.18
C THR A 55 -11.73 12.38 -0.53
N HIS A 56 -12.94 12.18 -1.05
CA HIS A 56 -13.86 13.25 -1.43
C HIS A 56 -15.31 12.92 -1.05
N GLY A 57 -16.16 13.94 -0.93
CA GLY A 57 -17.59 13.78 -0.62
C GLY A 57 -17.92 13.79 0.88
N PRO A 58 -19.15 13.43 1.27
CA PRO A 58 -19.68 13.65 2.63
C PRO A 58 -18.96 12.85 3.72
N LEU A 59 -18.26 11.77 3.36
CA LEU A 59 -17.50 10.95 4.30
C LEU A 59 -15.99 11.28 4.31
N ALA A 60 -15.54 12.26 3.52
CA ALA A 60 -14.11 12.56 3.41
C ALA A 60 -13.47 12.88 4.77
N GLY A 61 -14.14 13.68 5.61
CA GLY A 61 -13.65 14.01 6.95
C GLY A 61 -13.47 12.79 7.87
N LEU A 62 -14.34 11.78 7.74
CA LEU A 62 -14.23 10.53 8.51
C LEU A 62 -12.96 9.76 8.12
N TYR A 63 -12.69 9.60 6.83
CA TYR A 63 -11.49 8.90 6.37
C TYR A 63 -10.21 9.72 6.63
N GLN A 64 -10.26 11.04 6.45
CA GLN A 64 -9.13 11.92 6.74
C GLN A 64 -8.75 11.89 8.22
N ALA A 65 -9.73 11.73 9.13
CA ALA A 65 -9.48 11.58 10.57
C ALA A 65 -8.71 10.29 10.94
N LEU A 66 -8.71 9.28 10.07
CA LEU A 66 -7.94 8.03 10.27
C LEU A 66 -6.47 8.17 9.82
N THR A 67 -6.12 9.25 9.14
CA THR A 67 -4.76 9.48 8.62
C THR A 67 -3.75 9.59 9.76
N GLY A 68 -2.62 8.88 9.64
CA GLY A 68 -1.55 8.91 10.63
C GLY A 68 -1.86 8.15 11.92
N SER A 69 -2.97 7.41 11.97
CA SER A 69 -3.19 6.43 13.03
C SER A 69 -2.22 5.27 12.85
N GLY A 70 -1.33 5.06 13.83
CA GLY A 70 -0.34 3.98 13.77
C GLY A 70 -0.95 2.60 13.63
N LEU A 71 -2.16 2.37 14.18
CA LEU A 71 -2.90 1.12 14.01
C LEU A 71 -3.40 0.95 12.57
N VAL A 72 -3.92 2.03 11.96
CA VAL A 72 -4.39 2.01 10.58
C VAL A 72 -3.22 1.81 9.62
N ASP A 73 -2.08 2.45 9.88
CA ASP A 73 -0.86 2.25 9.12
C ASP A 73 -0.33 0.81 9.22
N TRP A 74 -0.35 0.22 10.42
CA TRP A 74 0.02 -1.18 10.61
C TRP A 74 -0.91 -2.14 9.88
N LEU A 75 -2.22 -1.97 10.02
CA LEU A 75 -3.21 -2.80 9.31
C LEU A 75 -3.05 -2.68 7.80
N PHE A 76 -2.82 -1.47 7.29
CA PHE A 76 -2.58 -1.23 5.86
C PHE A 76 -1.31 -1.93 5.36
N MET A 77 -0.26 -1.98 6.17
CA MET A 77 0.99 -2.64 5.81
C MET A 77 0.92 -4.17 5.92
N LEU A 78 -0.03 -4.74 6.66
CA LEU A 78 -0.21 -6.19 6.77
C LEU A 78 -0.93 -6.82 5.57
N GLY A 79 -1.58 -6.01 4.73
CA GLY A 79 -2.31 -6.45 3.54
C GLY A 79 -3.79 -6.65 3.77
#